data_AF-A0A954H666-F1
#
_entry.id   AF-A0A954H666-F1
#
_cell.length_a   1.000
_cell.length_b   1.000
_cell.length_c   1.000
_cell.angle_alpha   90.00
_cell.angle_beta   90.00
_cell.angle_gamma   90.00
#
_symmetry.space_group_name_H-M   'P 1'
#
loop_
_entity.id
_entity.type
_entity.pdbx_description
1 polymer ?
#
loop_
_entity_poly.entity_id
_entity_poly.type
_entity_poly.pdbx_seq_one_letter_code
_entity_poly.pdbx_strand_id
1 'polypeptide(L)'
;MTPINDSTAIPPPWMRWFVSDVSRSITDYQAVAPLGCHFYFDSDRSVWEITLFASATEIVGGPRDGCKIEGDLHVNLGQVIGAFDEPPTSWWQSERYSESDDLGSHISFEGIARGY
;
A
#
# COMPACT_ATOMS: atom_id res chain seq x y z
N MET A 1 -0.75 24.09 -11.26
CA MET A 1 0.24 23.33 -10.47
C MET A 1 0.01 21.88 -10.81
N THR A 2 0.80 21.37 -11.75
CA THR A 2 0.67 20.01 -12.30
C THR A 2 1.24 19.03 -11.27
N PRO A 3 0.57 17.92 -10.93
CA PRO A 3 1.20 16.91 -10.07
C PRO A 3 2.36 16.30 -10.86
N ILE A 4 3.56 16.37 -10.29
CA ILE A 4 4.72 15.65 -10.80
C ILE A 4 4.41 14.18 -10.56
N ASN A 5 4.14 13.46 -11.65
CA ASN A 5 3.96 12.02 -11.62
C ASN A 5 5.33 11.39 -11.41
N ASP A 6 5.72 11.19 -10.15
CA ASP A 6 7.03 10.69 -9.74
C ASP A 6 7.07 9.16 -9.81
N SER A 7 6.69 8.59 -10.96
CA SER A 7 6.63 7.13 -11.17
C SER A 7 8.02 6.48 -11.38
N THR A 8 9.11 7.17 -11.03
CA THR A 8 10.49 6.70 -11.24
C THR A 8 11.35 6.73 -9.98
N ALA A 9 10.75 6.82 -8.79
CA ALA A 9 11.50 6.67 -7.55
C ALA A 9 12.08 5.25 -7.46
N ILE A 10 13.41 5.13 -7.45
CA ILE A 10 14.09 3.86 -7.20
C ILE A 10 13.85 3.54 -5.72
N PRO A 11 13.12 2.47 -5.37
CA PRO A 11 12.87 2.15 -3.97
C PRO A 11 14.19 1.87 -3.27
N PRO A 12 14.40 2.41 -2.05
CA PRO A 12 15.62 2.14 -1.31
C PRO A 12 15.72 0.64 -0.99
N PRO A 13 16.93 0.10 -0.77
CA PRO A 13 17.12 -1.34 -0.55
C PRO A 13 16.24 -1.92 0.56
N TRP A 14 16.00 -1.14 1.62
CA TRP A 14 15.19 -1.56 2.74
C TRP A 14 13.70 -1.74 2.40
N MET A 15 13.20 -1.03 1.39
CA MET A 15 11.81 -1.13 0.96
C MET A 15 11.47 -2.51 0.41
N ARG A 16 12.44 -3.21 -0.20
CA ARG A 16 12.23 -4.61 -0.61
C ARG A 16 12.01 -5.52 0.59
N TRP A 17 12.71 -5.27 1.69
CA TRP A 17 12.53 -6.04 2.92
C TRP A 17 11.19 -5.68 3.57
N PHE A 18 10.84 -4.40 3.63
CA PHE A 18 9.52 -3.95 4.09
C PHE A 18 8.39 -4.65 3.33
N VAL A 19 8.40 -4.59 2.00
CA VAL A 19 7.38 -5.26 1.16
C VAL A 19 7.36 -6.77 1.43
N SER A 20 8.52 -7.41 1.61
CA SER A 20 8.60 -8.84 1.92
C SER A 20 8.00 -9.18 3.29
N ASP A 21 8.25 -8.36 4.30
CA ASP A 21 7.74 -8.55 5.66
C ASP A 21 6.23 -8.30 5.71
N VAL A 22 5.76 -7.23 5.05
CA VAL A 22 4.33 -6.91 4.90
C VAL A 22 3.61 -8.02 4.14
N SER A 23 4.18 -8.53 3.05
CA SER A 23 3.55 -9.60 2.25
C SER A 23 3.32 -10.88 3.07
N ARG A 24 4.21 -11.19 4.02
CA ARG A 24 4.05 -12.34 4.94
C ARG A 24 3.00 -12.13 6.02
N SER A 25 2.66 -10.87 6.27
CA SER A 25 1.70 -10.43 7.28
C SER A 25 0.25 -10.48 6.78
N ILE A 26 0.05 -10.74 5.49
CA ILE A 26 -1.27 -10.79 4.84
C ILE A 26 -1.88 -12.16 5.04
N THR A 27 -3.09 -12.19 5.60
CA THR A 27 -3.84 -13.42 5.83
C THR A 27 -4.92 -13.54 4.76
N ASP A 28 -4.61 -14.27 3.69
CA ASP A 28 -5.51 -14.45 2.55
C ASP A 28 -6.69 -15.37 2.93
N TYR A 29 -7.93 -14.87 2.84
CA TYR A 29 -9.13 -15.69 3.05
C TYR A 29 -9.88 -15.98 1.75
N GLN A 30 -9.86 -15.08 0.75
CA GLN A 30 -10.37 -15.34 -0.59
C GLN A 30 -9.74 -14.41 -1.65
N ALA A 31 -9.14 -15.02 -2.67
CA ALA A 31 -8.87 -14.50 -4.02
C ALA A 31 -7.89 -13.31 -4.17
N VAL A 32 -6.59 -13.64 -4.22
CA VAL A 32 -5.52 -13.28 -5.21
C VAL A 32 -5.42 -11.85 -5.78
N ALA A 33 -6.05 -10.84 -5.20
CA ALA A 33 -5.79 -9.45 -5.58
C ALA A 33 -4.34 -9.09 -5.17
N PRO A 34 -3.44 -8.73 -6.11
CA PRO A 34 -2.06 -8.41 -5.76
C PRO A 34 -2.01 -7.23 -4.80
N LEU A 35 -1.15 -7.29 -3.77
CA LEU A 35 -0.94 -6.11 -2.92
C LEU A 35 -0.17 -5.04 -3.70
N GLY A 36 -0.74 -3.85 -3.79
CA GLY A 36 -0.06 -2.64 -4.24
C GLY A 36 0.58 -1.89 -3.07
N CYS A 37 1.68 -1.20 -3.36
CA CYS A 37 2.38 -0.34 -2.42
C CYS A 37 2.76 0.97 -3.10
N HIS A 38 2.23 2.08 -2.61
CA HIS A 38 2.73 3.41 -2.94
C HIS A 38 3.67 3.89 -1.84
N PHE A 39 4.65 4.69 -2.22
CA PHE A 39 5.58 5.25 -1.26
C PHE A 39 6.12 6.60 -1.72
N TYR A 40 6.43 7.42 -0.73
CA TYR A 40 7.04 8.72 -0.89
C TYR A 40 7.99 8.98 0.27
N PHE A 41 9.10 9.66 0.01
CA PHE A 41 10.02 10.09 1.06
C PHE A 41 10.08 11.61 1.10
N ASP A 42 9.67 12.17 2.23
CA ASP A 42 9.86 13.59 2.52
C ASP A 42 11.27 13.81 3.06
N SER A 43 12.15 14.34 2.22
CA SER A 43 13.55 14.61 2.59
C SER A 43 13.71 15.72 3.63
N ASP A 44 12.77 16.66 3.71
CA ASP A 44 12.87 17.79 4.64
C ASP A 44 12.54 17.34 6.07
N ARG A 45 11.59 16.40 6.20
CA ARG A 45 11.21 15.79 7.47
C ARG A 45 11.96 14.49 7.78
N SER A 46 12.63 13.91 6.79
CA SER A 46 13.21 12.56 6.84
C SER A 46 12.14 11.52 7.22
N VAL A 47 11.04 11.51 6.47
CA VAL A 47 9.86 10.69 6.78
C VAL A 47 9.40 9.92 5.55
N TRP A 48 9.06 8.65 5.75
CA TRP A 48 8.44 7.81 4.74
C TRP A 48 6.93 7.85 4.87
N GLU A 49 6.25 8.12 3.76
CA GLU A 49 4.83 7.90 3.57
C GLU A 49 4.66 6.61 2.77
N ILE A 50 3.93 5.62 3.31
CA ILE A 50 3.74 4.31 2.69
C ILE A 50 2.25 3.97 2.71
N THR A 51 1.70 3.61 1.55
CA THR A 51 0.29 3.19 1.42
C THR A 51 0.21 1.78 0.86
N LEU A 52 -0.51 0.90 1.57
CA LEU A 52 -0.80 -0.48 1.18
C LEU A 52 -2.25 -0.61 0.76
N PHE A 53 -2.50 -1.26 -0.38
CA PHE A 53 -3.85 -1.45 -0.93
C PHE A 53 -3.97 -2.78 -1.67
N ALA A 54 -5.16 -3.38 -1.68
CA ALA A 54 -5.44 -4.52 -2.54
C ALA A 54 -5.65 -4.02 -3.98
N SER A 55 -4.89 -4.53 -4.95
CA SER A 55 -5.02 -4.11 -6.34
C SER A 55 -6.30 -4.69 -6.93
N ALA A 56 -7.17 -3.83 -7.47
CA ALA A 56 -8.37 -4.27 -8.16
C ALA A 56 -7.99 -5.26 -9.29
N THR A 57 -8.61 -6.44 -9.27
CA THR A 57 -8.39 -7.45 -10.30
C THR A 57 -9.52 -7.38 -11.31
N GLU A 58 -9.17 -7.24 -12.59
CA GLU A 58 -10.13 -7.32 -13.68
C GLU A 58 -10.39 -8.78 -14.04
N ILE A 59 -11.67 -9.15 -14.15
CA ILE A 59 -12.06 -10.47 -14.66
C ILE A 59 -11.81 -10.48 -16.17
N VAL A 60 -10.98 -11.41 -16.62
CA VAL A 60 -10.72 -11.63 -18.06
C VAL A 60 -11.46 -12.89 -18.54
N GLY A 61 -12.39 -12.69 -19.47
CA GLY A 61 -13.19 -13.73 -20.10
C GLY A 61 -14.45 -14.14 -19.31
N GLY A 62 -15.39 -14.78 -20.03
CA GLY A 62 -16.65 -15.25 -19.47
C GLY A 62 -17.70 -14.14 -19.26
N PRO A 63 -18.82 -14.43 -18.58
CA PRO A 63 -19.97 -13.51 -18.50
C PRO A 63 -19.74 -12.21 -17.73
N ARG A 64 -18.63 -12.08 -17.00
CA ARG A 64 -18.27 -10.91 -16.19
C ARG A 64 -16.97 -10.25 -16.67
N ASP A 65 -16.57 -10.53 -17.91
CA ASP A 65 -15.40 -9.92 -18.54
C ASP A 65 -15.43 -8.40 -18.43
N GLY A 66 -14.31 -7.79 -18.03
CA GLY A 66 -14.18 -6.36 -17.79
C GLY A 66 -14.70 -5.85 -16.42
N CYS A 67 -15.27 -6.72 -15.58
CA CYS A 67 -15.64 -6.32 -14.22
C CYS A 67 -14.42 -6.27 -13.31
N LYS A 68 -14.30 -5.21 -12.50
CA LYS A 68 -13.33 -5.13 -11.41
C LYS A 68 -13.89 -5.77 -10.14
N ILE A 69 -13.10 -6.62 -9.51
CA ILE A 69 -13.36 -7.13 -8.16
C ILE A 69 -12.39 -6.42 -7.21
N GLU A 70 -12.95 -5.76 -6.20
CA GLU A 70 -12.20 -5.22 -5.07
C GLU A 70 -11.71 -6.39 -4.20
N GLY A 71 -10.43 -6.39 -3.84
CA GLY A 71 -9.86 -7.41 -2.96
C GLY A 71 -10.07 -7.04 -1.49
N ASP A 72 -10.29 -8.05 -0.65
CA ASP A 72 -10.27 -7.85 0.80
C ASP A 72 -8.82 -7.64 1.28
N LEU A 73 -8.58 -6.58 2.05
CA LEU A 73 -7.26 -6.29 2.63
C LEU A 73 -7.22 -6.72 4.09
N HIS A 74 -6.51 -7.81 4.38
CA HIS A 74 -6.26 -8.29 5.73
C HIS A 74 -4.76 -8.34 6.01
N VAL A 75 -4.26 -7.43 6.85
CA VAL A 75 -2.84 -7.29 7.18
C VAL A 75 -2.62 -7.33 8.69
N ASN A 76 -1.50 -7.91 9.13
CA ASN A 76 -1.06 -7.83 10.53
C ASN A 76 -0.31 -6.51 10.76
N LEU A 77 -1.04 -5.51 11.27
CA LEU A 77 -0.51 -4.17 11.58
C LEU A 77 0.71 -4.19 12.50
N GLY A 78 0.78 -5.11 13.46
CA GLY A 78 1.91 -5.19 14.38
C GLY A 78 3.23 -5.52 13.67
N GLN A 79 3.18 -6.37 12.64
CA GLN A 79 4.35 -6.68 11.81
C GLN A 79 4.74 -5.50 10.92
N VAL A 80 3.77 -4.79 10.34
CA VAL A 80 4.04 -3.61 9.50
C VAL A 80 4.63 -2.46 10.32
N ILE A 81 4.05 -2.18 11.49
CA ILE A 81 4.54 -1.19 12.44
C ILE A 81 5.97 -1.52 12.89
N GLY A 82 6.25 -2.80 13.16
CA GLY A 82 7.59 -3.25 13.56
C GLY A 82 8.68 -3.12 12.47
N ALA A 83 8.32 -2.76 11.24
CA ALA A 83 9.29 -2.52 10.17
C ALA A 83 9.87 -1.09 10.19
N PHE A 84 9.22 -0.16 10.91
CA PHE A 84 9.69 1.21 11.15
C PHE A 84 10.62 1.25 12.37
N ASP A 85 11.46 2.29 12.44
CA ASP A 85 12.38 2.47 13.58
C ASP A 85 11.60 2.90 14.84
N GLU A 86 10.51 3.64 14.64
CA GLU A 86 9.55 4.04 15.67
C GLU A 86 8.12 3.76 15.18
N PRO A 87 7.13 3.57 16.08
CA PRO A 87 5.76 3.36 15.66
C PRO A 87 5.26 4.50 14.76
N PRO A 88 4.89 4.22 13.49
CA PRO A 88 4.46 5.26 12.56
C PRO A 88 3.05 5.72 12.90
N THR A 89 2.72 6.93 12.45
CA THR A 89 1.30 7.31 12.39
C THR A 89 0.63 6.46 11.33
N SER A 90 -0.56 5.94 11.64
CA SER A 90 -1.26 4.98 10.77
C SER A 90 -2.71 5.42 10.53
N TRP A 91 -3.18 5.32 9.30
CA TRP A 91 -4.56 5.63 8.89
C TRP A 91 -5.16 4.49 8.09
N TRP A 92 -6.43 4.19 8.36
CA TRP A 92 -7.23 3.23 7.59
C TRP A 92 -8.32 3.97 6.83
N GLN A 93 -8.42 3.68 5.54
CA GLN A 93 -9.58 4.02 4.73
C GLN A 93 -10.30 2.73 4.36
N SER A 94 -11.51 2.54 4.91
CA SER A 94 -12.29 1.31 4.71
C SER A 94 -12.92 1.21 3.33
N GLU A 95 -13.13 2.35 2.68
CA GLU A 95 -13.84 2.43 1.41
C GLU A 95 -13.31 3.60 0.59
N ARG A 96 -13.67 3.61 -0.70
CA ARG A 96 -13.35 4.70 -1.61
C ARG A 96 -13.97 6.02 -1.10
N TYR A 97 -13.16 7.06 -0.95
CA TYR A 97 -13.64 8.36 -0.47
C TYR A 97 -14.42 9.15 -1.54
N SER A 98 -14.04 9.01 -2.81
CA SER A 98 -14.68 9.69 -3.94
C SER A 98 -14.52 8.91 -5.25
N GLU A 99 -15.27 9.27 -6.29
CA GLU A 99 -15.16 8.60 -7.61
C GLU A 99 -13.75 8.68 -8.24
N SER A 100 -12.94 9.65 -7.83
CA SER A 100 -11.56 9.84 -8.29
C SER A 100 -10.52 9.11 -7.43
N ASP A 101 -10.93 8.45 -6.36
CA ASP A 101 -10.02 7.68 -5.51
C ASP A 101 -9.80 6.29 -6.11
N ASP A 102 -8.72 6.17 -6.87
CA ASP A 102 -8.37 4.93 -7.57
C ASP A 102 -7.80 3.83 -6.66
N LEU A 103 -7.55 4.11 -5.37
CA LEU A 103 -6.97 3.14 -4.43
C LEU A 103 -8.02 2.31 -3.69
N GLY A 104 -9.19 2.89 -3.40
CA GLY A 104 -10.22 2.18 -2.65
C GLY A 104 -9.80 1.96 -1.19
N SER A 105 -10.01 0.75 -0.65
CA SER A 105 -9.64 0.43 0.73
C SER A 105 -8.12 0.28 0.89
N HIS A 106 -7.55 1.02 1.84
CA HIS A 106 -6.09 1.06 2.03
C HIS A 106 -5.68 1.43 3.46
N ILE A 107 -4.41 1.15 3.78
CA ILE A 107 -3.74 1.62 5.00
C ILE A 107 -2.58 2.50 4.60
N SER A 108 -2.46 3.66 5.22
CA SER A 108 -1.31 4.56 5.08
C SER A 108 -0.52 4.66 6.37
N PHE A 109 0.79 4.78 6.24
CA PHE A 109 1.76 4.90 7.32
C PHE A 109 2.68 6.10 7.06
N GLU A 110 2.97 6.86 8.11
CA GLU A 110 3.96 7.95 8.08
C GLU A 110 4.94 7.77 9.24
N GLY A 111 6.23 7.59 8.93
CA GLY A 111 7.25 7.41 9.98
C GLY A 111 8.69 7.28 9.48
N ILE A 112 9.60 7.17 10.45
CA ILE A 112 11.05 7.02 10.27
C ILE A 112 11.37 5.53 10.11
N ALA A 113 12.23 5.19 9.15
CA ALA A 113 12.56 3.80 8.88
C ALA A 113 14.02 3.62 8.45
N ARG A 114 14.70 2.70 9.13
CA ARG A 114 16.06 2.20 8.85
C ARG A 114 17.11 3.32 8.70
N GLY A 115 17.04 4.31 9.58
CA GLY A 115 18.01 5.41 9.69
C GLY A 115 17.73 6.64 8.83
N TYR A 116 16.51 6.74 8.29
CA TYR A 116 15.97 7.93 7.65
C TYR A 116 14.78 8.42 8.47
#